data_AF-A0A377TH71-F1
#
_entry.id   AF-A0A377TH71-F1
#
_cell.length_a   1.000
_cell.length_b   1.000
_cell.length_c   1.000
_cell.angle_alpha   90.00
_cell.angle_beta   90.00
_cell.angle_gamma   90.00
#
_symmetry.space_group_name_H-M   'P 1'
#
loop_
_entity.id
_entity.type
_entity.pdbx_description
1 polymer ?
#
loop_
_entity_poly.entity_id
_entity_poly.type
_entity_poly.pdbx_seq_one_letter_code
_entity_poly.pdbx_strand_id
1 'polypeptide(L)'
;MKKFSVVIAGGGSTFTPGIVLMLLANQDRFPLRSLKFYDNDGARQETIAEACKVILKEQAPEIEFSYTTDPQAAFTDVDFVMAHIRVGKYPMREQDEKIPLRHGVLGQETCGPGGDRLRYALLSAACWSWWIIWKNIRRTPGCLTTPTRRRLWRKPLVVCGRNAKILNICDMPIGIEGADGADCRPQRP
;
A
#
# COMPACT_ATOMS: atom_id res chain seq x y z
N MET A 1 -11.64 -22.28 8.62
CA MET A 1 -11.47 -20.82 8.73
C MET A 1 -11.68 -20.18 7.37
N LYS A 2 -12.21 -18.95 7.32
CA LYS A 2 -12.40 -18.22 6.05
C LYS A 2 -11.04 -17.80 5.51
N LYS A 3 -10.73 -18.15 4.26
CA LYS A 3 -9.53 -17.67 3.55
C LYS A 3 -9.83 -16.35 2.83
N PHE A 4 -8.87 -15.44 2.82
CA PHE A 4 -9.03 -14.09 2.26
C PHE A 4 -8.33 -13.92 0.91
N SER A 5 -8.90 -13.10 0.03
CA SER A 5 -8.26 -12.62 -1.19
C SER A 5 -7.76 -11.19 -1.01
N VAL A 6 -6.49 -10.96 -1.31
CA VAL A 6 -5.83 -9.69 -1.12
C VAL A 6 -5.22 -9.20 -2.42
N VAL A 7 -5.41 -7.90 -2.71
CA VAL A 7 -4.66 -7.22 -3.77
C VAL A 7 -3.73 -6.17 -3.17
N ILE A 8 -2.48 -6.17 -3.63
CA ILE A 8 -1.48 -5.16 -3.31
C ILE A 8 -1.43 -4.16 -4.45
N ALA A 9 -1.91 -2.94 -4.20
CA ALA A 9 -1.79 -1.81 -5.12
C ALA A 9 -0.47 -1.06 -4.86
N GLY A 10 0.41 -1.04 -5.86
CA GLY A 10 1.82 -0.67 -5.75
C GLY A 10 2.74 -1.89 -5.70
N GLY A 11 2.43 -2.95 -6.46
CA GLY A 11 3.19 -4.20 -6.48
C GLY A 11 4.69 -4.02 -6.77
N GLY A 12 5.06 -3.02 -7.57
CA GLY A 12 6.46 -2.70 -7.89
C GLY A 12 7.24 -2.02 -6.74
N SER A 13 6.64 -1.87 -5.56
CA SER A 13 7.34 -1.37 -4.38
C SER A 13 8.46 -2.32 -3.93
N THR A 14 9.58 -1.74 -3.50
CA THR A 14 10.69 -2.50 -2.89
C THR A 14 10.30 -3.14 -1.56
N PHE A 15 9.21 -2.68 -0.94
CA PHE A 15 8.67 -3.25 0.30
C PHE A 15 7.76 -4.46 0.07
N THR A 16 7.28 -4.68 -1.16
CA THR A 16 6.32 -5.75 -1.46
C THR A 16 6.84 -7.14 -1.04
N PRO A 17 8.10 -7.54 -1.32
CA PRO A 17 8.59 -8.85 -0.88
C PRO A 17 8.57 -9.03 0.65
N GLY A 18 8.91 -7.99 1.41
CA GLY A 18 8.86 -8.02 2.87
C GLY A 18 7.43 -8.18 3.40
N ILE A 19 6.47 -7.51 2.77
CA ILE A 19 5.04 -7.65 3.11
C ILE A 19 4.55 -9.07 2.80
N VAL A 20 4.95 -9.65 1.67
CA VAL A 20 4.60 -11.04 1.31
C VAL A 20 5.12 -12.02 2.35
N LEU A 21 6.40 -11.90 2.75
CA LEU A 21 6.98 -12.75 3.80
C LEU A 21 6.25 -12.59 5.13
N MET A 22 5.86 -11.38 5.50
CA MET A 22 5.05 -11.14 6.69
C MET A 22 3.67 -11.80 6.60
N LEU A 23 3.01 -11.73 5.43
CA LEU A 23 1.73 -12.41 5.20
C LEU A 23 1.84 -13.94 5.27
N LEU A 24 2.95 -14.50 4.79
CA LEU A 24 3.25 -15.93 4.87
C LEU A 24 3.52 -16.37 6.31
N ALA A 25 4.24 -15.55 7.09
CA ALA A 25 4.50 -15.81 8.49
C ALA A 25 3.26 -15.75 9.39
N ASN A 26 2.17 -15.11 8.93
CA ASN A 26 0.92 -14.91 9.70
C ASN A 26 -0.28 -15.66 9.10
N GLN A 27 -0.06 -16.74 8.35
CA GLN A 27 -1.14 -17.56 7.77
C GLN A 27 -2.06 -18.21 8.82
N ASP A 28 -1.56 -18.42 10.03
CA ASP A 28 -2.32 -18.94 11.18
C ASP A 28 -3.46 -18.00 11.60
N ARG A 29 -3.20 -16.69 11.56
CA ARG A 29 -4.18 -15.65 11.93
C ARG A 29 -4.92 -15.07 10.73
N PHE A 30 -4.26 -15.03 9.58
CA PHE A 30 -4.78 -14.44 8.36
C PHE A 30 -4.53 -15.35 7.15
N PRO A 31 -5.31 -16.43 7.01
CA PRO A 31 -5.11 -17.40 5.94
C PRO A 31 -5.52 -16.80 4.60
N LEU A 32 -4.62 -16.90 3.61
CA LEU A 32 -4.82 -16.39 2.26
C LEU A 32 -5.30 -17.49 1.32
N ARG A 33 -6.19 -17.15 0.40
CA ARG A 33 -6.51 -17.98 -0.78
C ARG A 33 -5.87 -17.45 -2.05
N SER A 34 -5.78 -16.13 -2.18
CA SER A 34 -5.31 -15.47 -3.39
C SER A 34 -4.59 -14.18 -3.04
N LEU A 35 -3.50 -13.93 -3.74
CA LEU A 35 -2.69 -12.73 -3.63
C LEU A 35 -2.46 -12.15 -5.03
N LYS A 36 -2.90 -10.90 -5.25
CA LYS A 36 -2.79 -10.22 -6.53
C LYS A 36 -1.92 -8.98 -6.43
N PHE A 37 -1.05 -8.73 -7.40
CA PHE A 37 -0.32 -7.46 -7.49
C PHE A 37 -0.89 -6.58 -8.60
N TYR A 38 -1.02 -5.30 -8.29
CA TYR A 38 -1.41 -4.27 -9.23
C TYR A 38 -0.43 -3.11 -9.19
N ASP A 39 0.00 -2.67 -10.37
CA ASP A 39 0.83 -1.48 -10.56
C ASP A 39 0.54 -0.93 -11.96
N ASN A 40 0.78 0.37 -12.15
CA ASN A 40 0.69 0.97 -13.47
C ASN A 40 1.99 0.83 -14.27
N ASP A 41 3.10 0.51 -13.59
CA ASP A 41 4.39 0.23 -14.20
C ASP A 41 4.65 -1.29 -14.23
N GLY A 42 4.31 -1.92 -15.36
CA GLY A 42 4.43 -3.36 -15.55
C GLY A 42 5.86 -3.87 -15.46
N ALA A 43 6.83 -3.18 -16.08
CA ALA A 43 8.23 -3.62 -16.10
C ALA A 43 8.84 -3.60 -14.69
N ARG A 44 8.53 -2.56 -13.90
CA ARG A 44 8.96 -2.50 -12.50
C ARG A 44 8.28 -3.57 -11.64
N GLN A 45 7.00 -3.82 -11.87
CA GLN A 45 6.25 -4.83 -11.14
C GLN A 45 6.74 -6.24 -11.45
N GLU A 46 7.07 -6.54 -12.71
CA GLU A 46 7.45 -7.87 -13.17
C GLU A 46 8.64 -8.45 -12.39
N THR A 47 9.71 -7.66 -12.20
CA THR A 47 10.88 -8.10 -11.42
C THR A 47 10.51 -8.48 -9.99
N ILE A 48 9.67 -7.68 -9.33
CA ILE A 48 9.25 -7.93 -7.96
C ILE A 48 8.26 -9.10 -7.88
N ALA A 49 7.36 -9.19 -8.84
CA ALA A 49 6.32 -10.21 -8.89
C ALA A 49 6.90 -11.60 -9.17
N GLU A 50 7.83 -11.73 -10.12
CA GLU A 50 8.49 -13.01 -10.38
C GLU A 50 9.34 -13.47 -9.19
N ALA A 51 10.01 -12.55 -8.47
CA ALA A 51 10.69 -12.90 -7.22
C ALA A 51 9.71 -13.41 -6.15
N CYS A 52 8.58 -12.72 -5.95
CA CYS A 52 7.56 -13.14 -4.99
C CYS A 52 6.89 -14.46 -5.37
N LYS A 53 6.74 -14.74 -6.67
CA LYS A 53 6.17 -15.99 -7.19
C LYS A 53 7.02 -17.21 -6.84
N VAL A 54 8.35 -17.07 -6.86
CA VAL A 54 9.27 -18.13 -6.42
C VAL A 54 9.08 -18.39 -4.92
N ILE A 55 9.07 -17.34 -4.10
CA ILE A 55 8.87 -17.43 -2.64
C ILE A 55 7.52 -18.09 -2.31
N LEU A 56 6.45 -17.71 -3.02
CA LEU A 56 5.11 -18.26 -2.81
C LEU A 56 5.05 -19.75 -3.18
N LYS A 57 5.71 -20.16 -4.27
CA LYS A 57 5.78 -21.60 -4.63
C LYS A 57 6.50 -22.44 -3.58
N GLU A 58 7.52 -21.89 -2.93
CA GLU A 58 8.31 -22.62 -1.93
C GLU A 58 7.59 -22.74 -0.59
N GLN A 59 6.93 -21.67 -0.14
CA GLN A 59 6.37 -21.61 1.22
C GLN A 59 4.87 -21.88 1.30
N ALA A 60 4.10 -21.51 0.27
CA ALA A 60 2.64 -21.61 0.27
C ALA A 60 2.08 -21.82 -1.15
N PRO A 61 2.34 -22.98 -1.77
CA PRO A 61 1.91 -23.29 -3.13
C PRO A 61 0.38 -23.30 -3.31
N GLU A 62 -0.38 -23.35 -2.22
CA GLU A 62 -1.84 -23.29 -2.21
C GLU A 62 -2.41 -21.88 -2.43
N ILE A 63 -1.58 -20.83 -2.36
CA ILE A 63 -2.02 -19.45 -2.57
C ILE A 63 -1.99 -19.15 -4.07
N GLU A 64 -3.14 -18.77 -4.62
CA GLU A 64 -3.24 -18.35 -6.01
C GLU A 64 -2.61 -16.96 -6.22
N PHE A 65 -1.49 -16.92 -6.94
CA PHE A 65 -0.74 -15.69 -7.20
C PHE A 65 -0.87 -15.21 -8.65
N SER A 66 -1.18 -13.93 -8.83
CA SER A 66 -1.15 -13.27 -10.13
C SER A 66 -0.72 -11.81 -10.02
N TYR A 67 -0.17 -11.24 -11.09
CA TYR A 67 0.13 -9.82 -11.17
C TYR A 67 -0.36 -9.27 -12.50
N THR A 68 -0.87 -8.03 -12.49
CA THR A 68 -1.45 -7.42 -13.68
C THR A 68 -1.32 -5.90 -13.63
N THR A 69 -1.40 -5.28 -14.79
CA THR A 69 -1.55 -3.83 -14.95
C THR A 69 -3.01 -3.46 -15.28
N ASP A 70 -3.87 -4.46 -15.54
CA ASP A 70 -5.30 -4.26 -15.77
C ASP A 70 -6.06 -4.12 -14.44
N PRO A 71 -6.73 -2.98 -14.20
CA PRO A 71 -7.49 -2.79 -12.98
C PRO A 71 -8.67 -3.75 -12.83
N GLN A 72 -9.29 -4.19 -13.93
CA GLN A 72 -10.45 -5.07 -13.83
C GLN A 72 -10.03 -6.45 -13.29
N ALA A 73 -8.97 -7.04 -13.83
CA ALA A 73 -8.40 -8.28 -13.31
C ALA A 73 -7.89 -8.15 -11.85
N ALA A 74 -7.26 -7.02 -11.51
CA ALA A 74 -6.68 -6.79 -10.18
C ALA A 74 -7.72 -6.68 -9.06
N PHE A 75 -8.80 -5.91 -9.28
CA PHE A 75 -9.78 -5.59 -8.23
C PHE A 75 -11.02 -6.51 -8.24
N THR A 76 -11.04 -7.53 -9.11
CA THR A 76 -12.08 -8.55 -9.12
C THR A 76 -11.83 -9.58 -8.03
N ASP A 77 -12.87 -9.91 -7.26
CA ASP A 77 -12.87 -10.98 -6.26
C ASP A 77 -11.81 -10.79 -5.15
N VAL A 78 -11.81 -9.61 -4.51
CA VAL A 78 -10.88 -9.25 -3.42
C VAL A 78 -11.63 -8.89 -2.14
N ASP A 79 -11.16 -9.39 -1.00
CA ASP A 79 -11.67 -9.00 0.32
C ASP A 79 -10.96 -7.73 0.81
N PHE A 80 -9.64 -7.64 0.61
CA PHE A 80 -8.82 -6.50 1.05
C PHE A 80 -7.95 -5.94 -0.07
N VAL A 81 -7.85 -4.61 -0.09
CA VAL A 81 -6.89 -3.88 -0.91
C VAL A 81 -5.83 -3.30 0.03
N MET A 82 -4.57 -3.69 -0.13
CA MET A 82 -3.42 -3.07 0.53
C MET A 82 -2.77 -2.08 -0.42
N ALA A 83 -2.92 -0.78 -0.17
CA ALA A 83 -2.43 0.25 -1.07
C ALA A 83 -1.22 0.98 -0.49
N HIS A 84 -0.04 0.77 -1.09
CA HIS A 84 1.23 1.44 -0.76
C HIS A 84 1.85 2.14 -1.98
N ILE A 85 1.01 2.83 -2.75
CA ILE A 85 1.41 3.53 -3.97
C ILE A 85 2.24 4.80 -3.70
N ARG A 86 3.18 5.09 -4.60
CA ARG A 86 3.96 6.33 -4.60
C ARG A 86 3.99 6.97 -5.99
N VAL A 87 3.11 7.94 -6.20
CA VAL A 87 2.99 8.69 -7.45
C VAL A 87 4.26 9.49 -7.70
N GLY A 88 4.76 9.46 -8.93
CA GLY A 88 5.99 10.16 -9.30
C GLY A 88 7.29 9.44 -8.92
N LYS A 89 7.21 8.29 -8.22
CA LYS A 89 8.36 7.45 -7.83
C LYS A 89 9.49 8.29 -7.19
N TYR A 90 10.71 7.76 -7.16
CA TYR A 90 11.87 8.47 -6.60
C TYR A 90 12.25 9.78 -7.32
N PRO A 91 12.13 9.92 -8.65
CA PRO A 91 12.45 11.19 -9.31
C PRO A 91 11.63 12.37 -8.82
N MET A 92 10.35 12.16 -8.49
CA MET A 92 9.53 13.22 -7.90
C MET A 92 9.94 13.52 -6.45
N ARG A 93 10.35 12.49 -5.68
CA ARG A 93 10.91 12.68 -4.31
C ARG A 93 12.08 13.63 -4.32
N GLU A 94 12.98 13.41 -5.27
CA GLU A 94 14.20 14.18 -5.39
C GLU A 94 13.88 15.66 -5.61
N GLN A 95 12.83 15.96 -6.38
CA GLN A 95 12.34 17.32 -6.56
C GLN A 95 11.65 17.86 -5.30
N ASP A 96 10.84 17.03 -4.63
CA ASP A 96 10.14 17.39 -3.39
C ASP A 96 11.13 17.79 -2.28
N GLU A 97 12.32 17.20 -2.26
CA GLU A 97 13.39 17.51 -1.31
C GLU A 97 14.29 18.66 -1.82
N LYS A 98 14.74 18.63 -3.08
CA LYS A 98 15.72 19.62 -3.60
C LYS A 98 15.13 20.99 -3.88
N ILE A 99 13.88 21.10 -4.33
CA ILE A 99 13.28 22.41 -4.67
C ILE A 99 13.13 23.30 -3.42
N PRO A 100 12.52 22.84 -2.32
CA PRO A 100 12.40 23.67 -1.12
C PRO A 100 13.76 24.06 -0.54
N LEU A 101 14.74 23.15 -0.60
CA LEU A 101 16.10 23.41 -0.12
C LEU A 101 16.78 24.56 -0.87
N ARG A 102 16.53 24.72 -2.18
CA ARG A 102 17.03 25.89 -2.95
C ARG A 102 16.45 27.22 -2.47
N HIS A 103 15.31 27.20 -1.80
CA HIS A 103 14.65 28.38 -1.24
C HIS A 103 14.89 28.53 0.27
N GLY A 104 15.84 27.78 0.85
CA GLY A 104 16.12 27.82 2.29
C GLY A 104 15.02 27.20 3.16
N VAL A 105 14.13 26.40 2.58
CA VAL A 105 13.03 25.73 3.27
C VAL A 105 13.31 24.23 3.36
N LEU A 106 12.85 23.58 4.43
CA LEU A 106 12.94 22.13 4.60
C LEU A 106 12.27 21.39 3.43
N GLY A 107 13.05 20.56 2.73
CA GLY A 107 12.55 19.57 1.77
C GLY A 107 12.46 18.20 2.43
N GLN A 108 11.24 17.73 2.72
CA GLN A 108 11.00 16.44 3.34
C GLN A 108 9.77 15.76 2.71
N GLU A 109 9.76 14.43 2.66
CA GLU A 109 8.78 13.63 1.91
C GLU A 109 7.30 13.81 2.32
N THR A 110 7.03 14.10 3.59
CA THR A 110 5.68 14.14 4.19
C THR A 110 5.38 15.45 4.93
N CYS A 111 6.39 16.29 5.12
CA CYS A 111 6.32 17.57 5.84
C CYS A 111 6.84 18.72 4.97
N GLY A 112 6.25 19.91 5.14
CA GLY A 112 6.63 21.09 4.38
C GLY A 112 6.18 21.05 2.91
N PRO A 113 6.78 21.89 2.05
CA PRO A 113 6.33 22.05 0.66
C PRO A 113 6.45 20.77 -0.18
N GLY A 114 7.44 19.92 0.11
CA GLY A 114 7.60 18.61 -0.53
C GLY A 114 6.46 17.64 -0.19
N GLY A 115 6.09 17.57 1.09
CA GLY A 115 4.95 16.78 1.56
C GLY A 115 3.61 17.23 0.96
N ASP A 116 3.39 18.55 0.85
CA ASP A 116 2.18 19.10 0.23
C ASP A 116 2.14 18.83 -1.27
N ARG A 117 3.26 18.93 -1.99
CA ARG A 117 3.32 18.55 -3.41
C ARG A 117 2.94 17.09 -3.63
N LEU A 118 3.47 16.19 -2.79
CA LEU A 118 3.14 14.78 -2.85
C LEU A 118 1.68 14.52 -2.47
N ARG A 119 1.08 15.34 -1.60
CA ARG A 119 -0.37 15.33 -1.32
C ARG A 119 -1.19 15.62 -2.55
N TYR A 120 -0.85 16.68 -3.28
CA TYR A 120 -1.56 17.05 -4.50
C TYR A 120 -1.38 16.01 -5.61
N ALA A 121 -0.19 15.43 -5.76
CA ALA A 121 0.04 14.34 -6.71
C ALA A 121 -0.79 13.09 -6.37
N LEU A 122 -0.80 12.70 -5.08
CA LEU A 122 -1.62 11.60 -4.60
C LEU A 122 -3.11 11.90 -4.69
N LEU A 123 -3.54 13.14 -4.53
CA LEU A 123 -4.92 13.57 -4.72
C LEU A 123 -5.41 13.35 -6.14
N SER A 124 -4.62 13.78 -7.12
CA SER A 124 -4.93 13.64 -8.53
C SER A 124 -4.92 12.17 -8.97
N ALA A 125 -3.90 11.42 -8.54
CA ALA A 125 -3.79 10.00 -8.86
C ALA A 125 -4.79 9.15 -8.08
N ALA A 126 -5.04 9.45 -6.80
CA ALA A 126 -6.09 8.80 -6.03
C ALA A 126 -7.44 9.08 -6.66
N CYS A 127 -7.77 10.29 -7.10
CA CYS A 127 -9.02 10.51 -7.82
C CYS A 127 -9.14 9.61 -9.07
N TRP A 128 -8.03 9.36 -9.78
CA TRP A 128 -7.98 8.54 -10.99
C TRP A 128 -8.00 7.02 -10.72
N SER A 129 -7.06 6.52 -9.92
CA SER A 129 -7.03 5.14 -9.43
C SER A 129 -8.31 4.81 -8.67
N TRP A 130 -8.86 5.75 -7.91
CA TRP A 130 -10.12 5.59 -7.19
C TRP A 130 -11.32 5.69 -8.12
N TRP A 131 -11.32 6.44 -9.23
CA TRP A 131 -12.38 6.35 -10.23
C TRP A 131 -12.42 4.97 -10.89
N ILE A 132 -11.25 4.40 -11.17
CA ILE A 132 -11.08 3.03 -11.72
C ILE A 132 -11.50 1.98 -10.68
N ILE A 133 -11.02 2.10 -9.44
CA ILE A 133 -11.37 1.25 -8.30
C ILE A 133 -12.87 1.38 -8.03
N TRP A 134 -13.44 2.58 -7.90
CA TRP A 134 -14.86 2.83 -7.62
C TRP A 134 -15.81 2.31 -8.70
N LYS A 135 -15.41 2.37 -9.99
CA LYS A 135 -16.15 1.71 -11.07
C LYS A 135 -16.18 0.18 -10.92
N ASN A 136 -15.12 -0.43 -10.41
CA ASN A 136 -14.97 -1.89 -10.30
C ASN A 136 -15.31 -2.47 -8.90
N ILE A 137 -15.30 -1.65 -7.82
CA ILE A 137 -15.43 -2.02 -6.39
C ILE A 137 -16.87 -1.97 -5.85
N ARG A 138 -17.91 -1.93 -6.70
CA ARG A 138 -19.32 -2.01 -6.24
C ARG A 138 -19.66 -3.26 -5.37
N ARG A 139 -18.73 -4.18 -5.13
CA ARG A 139 -18.94 -5.41 -4.35
C ARG A 139 -17.88 -5.77 -3.29
N THR A 140 -16.80 -5.01 -3.08
CA THR A 140 -15.68 -5.49 -2.21
C THR A 140 -15.64 -4.81 -0.83
N PRO A 141 -15.65 -5.59 0.28
CA PRO A 141 -15.73 -5.05 1.64
C PRO A 141 -14.35 -4.82 2.28
N GLY A 142 -13.75 -3.65 2.06
CA GLY A 142 -12.66 -3.11 2.91
C GLY A 142 -11.37 -2.79 2.16
N CYS A 143 -10.98 -1.52 2.14
CA CYS A 143 -9.70 -1.04 1.60
C CYS A 143 -8.79 -0.61 2.77
N LEU A 144 -7.63 -1.23 2.89
CA LEU A 144 -6.58 -0.87 3.84
C LEU A 144 -5.55 0.00 3.11
N THR A 145 -5.58 1.30 3.37
CA THR A 145 -4.59 2.22 2.83
C THR A 145 -3.46 2.39 3.84
N THR A 146 -2.34 1.70 3.59
CA THR A 146 -1.05 1.97 4.24
C THR A 146 -0.19 2.79 3.28
N PRO A 147 -0.21 4.11 3.43
CA PRO A 147 1.11 4.72 3.48
C PRO A 147 1.21 5.66 4.66
N THR A 148 2.45 5.86 5.11
CA THR A 148 3.11 6.75 6.09
C THR A 148 2.58 8.21 6.15
N ARG A 149 1.31 8.46 5.84
CA ARG A 149 0.73 9.66 5.22
C ARG A 149 -0.70 9.92 5.70
N ARG A 150 -1.01 9.60 6.95
CA ARG A 150 -2.36 9.73 7.55
C ARG A 150 -2.97 11.12 7.37
N ARG A 151 -2.15 12.19 7.36
CA ARG A 151 -2.61 13.59 7.20
C ARG A 151 -2.94 13.98 5.76
N LEU A 152 -2.34 13.28 4.79
CA LEU A 152 -2.45 13.55 3.36
C LEU A 152 -3.80 13.10 2.79
N TRP A 153 -4.26 11.92 3.22
CA TRP A 153 -5.45 11.23 2.71
C TRP A 153 -6.75 11.59 3.44
N ARG A 154 -6.67 12.12 4.67
CA ARG A 154 -7.85 12.27 5.56
C ARG A 154 -8.88 13.31 5.11
N LYS A 155 -8.46 14.45 4.52
CA LYS A 155 -9.39 15.47 4.01
C LYS A 155 -10.05 15.11 2.67
N PRO A 156 -9.34 14.55 1.68
CA PRO A 156 -9.95 14.34 0.36
C PRO A 156 -10.80 13.08 0.18
N LEU A 157 -10.58 12.03 0.96
CA LEU A 157 -11.42 10.82 0.85
C LEU A 157 -12.87 11.04 1.33
N VAL A 158 -13.11 12.06 2.17
CA VAL A 158 -14.48 12.49 2.55
C VAL A 158 -15.22 13.11 1.36
N VAL A 159 -14.51 13.63 0.35
CA VAL A 159 -15.08 14.31 -0.82
C VAL A 159 -15.44 13.33 -1.94
N CYS A 160 -14.72 12.22 -2.10
CA CYS A 160 -14.94 11.28 -3.21
C CYS A 160 -16.04 10.23 -2.98
N GLY A 161 -16.52 9.99 -1.76
CA GLY A 161 -17.70 9.13 -1.57
C GLY A 161 -18.02 8.80 -0.11
N ARG A 162 -19.23 9.15 0.33
CA ARG A 162 -19.72 9.02 1.71
C ARG A 162 -19.81 7.58 2.27
N ASN A 163 -19.62 6.53 1.46
CA ASN A 163 -19.87 5.13 1.86
C ASN A 163 -18.69 4.15 1.64
N ALA A 164 -17.48 4.63 1.37
CA ALA A 164 -16.33 3.74 1.18
C ALA A 164 -15.76 3.24 2.53
N LYS A 165 -15.57 1.91 2.65
CA LYS A 165 -14.91 1.27 3.82
C LYS A 165 -13.39 1.41 3.69
N ILE A 166 -12.83 2.47 4.23
CA ILE A 166 -11.39 2.78 4.14
C ILE A 166 -10.78 2.86 5.53
N LEU A 167 -9.72 2.07 5.76
CA LEU A 167 -8.91 2.13 6.97
C LEU A 167 -7.57 2.79 6.66
N ASN A 168 -7.34 3.99 7.21
CA ASN A 168 -6.09 4.73 7.08
C ASN A 168 -5.22 4.51 8.33
N ILE A 169 -4.07 3.87 8.18
CA ILE A 169 -3.13 3.60 9.27
C ILE A 169 -1.74 4.19 8.98
N CYS A 170 -0.95 4.41 10.02
CA CYS A 170 0.43 4.89 9.92
C CYS A 170 1.33 3.98 10.77
N ASP A 171 2.49 3.67 10.24
CA ASP A 171 3.55 2.86 10.84
C ASP A 171 4.44 3.66 11.80
N MET A 172 4.63 4.96 11.57
CA MET A 172 5.47 5.81 12.44
C MET A 172 5.16 5.70 13.95
N PRO A 173 3.90 5.71 14.42
CA PRO A 173 3.62 5.48 15.85
C PRO A 173 4.08 4.12 16.36
N ILE A 174 3.91 3.05 15.57
CA ILE A 174 4.35 1.69 15.92
C ILE A 174 5.88 1.64 16.05
N GLY A 175 6.59 2.36 15.18
CA GLY A 175 8.04 2.47 15.24
C GLY A 175 8.53 3.22 16.50
N ILE A 176 7.82 4.27 16.91
CA ILE A 176 8.13 5.02 18.14
C ILE A 176 7.87 4.13 19.37
N GLU A 177 6.70 3.48 19.43
CA GLU A 177 6.34 2.55 20.51
C GLU A 177 7.31 1.37 20.64
N GLY A 178 7.89 0.91 19.53
CA GLY A 178 8.88 -0.18 19.55
C GLY A 178 10.32 0.25 19.84
N ALA A 179 10.65 1.53 19.66
CA ALA A 179 12.01 2.07 19.88
C ALA A 179 12.18 2.63 21.30
N ASP A 180 11.12 3.12 21.92
CA ASP A 180 11.10 3.40 23.34
C ASP A 180 11.21 2.05 24.08
N GLY A 181 12.38 1.77 24.65
CA GLY A 181 12.71 0.53 25.38
C GLY A 181 11.89 0.26 26.64
N ALA A 182 10.65 0.73 26.71
CA ALA A 182 9.64 0.19 27.61
C ALA A 182 9.30 -1.22 27.11
N ASP A 183 10.08 -2.21 27.57
CA ASP A 183 9.73 -3.62 27.52
C ASP A 183 8.44 -3.86 28.32
N CYS A 184 7.32 -3.50 27.71
CA CYS A 184 5.97 -3.81 28.14
C CYS A 184 5.47 -5.04 27.37
N ARG A 185 6.36 -5.98 27.00
CA ARG A 185 5.88 -7.29 26.56
C ARG A 185 5.19 -7.93 27.77
N PRO A 186 3.90 -8.29 27.69
CA PRO A 186 3.35 -9.18 28.70
C PRO A 186 4.21 -10.44 28.67
N GLN A 187 4.84 -10.76 29.81
CA GLN A 187 5.43 -12.08 30.01
C GLN A 187 4.32 -13.07 29.65
N ARG A 188 4.53 -13.83 28.56
CA ARG A 188 3.58 -14.87 28.19
C ARG A 188 3.54 -15.85 29.37
N PRO A 189 2.36 -16.18 29.92
CA PRO A 189 2.25 -17.23 30.93
C PRO A 189 2.69 -18.58 30.38
#